data_AF-A0A7W0L4S4-F1
#
_entry.id   AF-A0A7W0L4S4-F1
#
_cell.length_a   1.000
_cell.length_b   1.000
_cell.length_c   1.000
_cell.angle_alpha   90.00
_cell.angle_beta   90.00
_cell.angle_gamma   90.00
#
_symmetry.space_group_name_H-M   'P 1'
#
loop_
_entity.id
_entity.type
_entity.pdbx_description
1 polymer ?
#
loop_
_entity_poly.entity_id
_entity_poly.type
_entity_poly.pdbx_seq_one_letter_code
_entity_poly.pdbx_strand_id
1 'polypeptide(L)'
;MNVAVDQKAQPGKAFIAYVDYLSDAGYIPPNGKHWVDHIRKRGNEATHEIAVMTTDDNDELMLFVEMLLKFVYEFPSRVPVAAPQPEQ
;
A
#
# COMPACT_ATOMS: atom_id res chain seq x y z
N MET A 1 1.88 4.17 8.59
CA MET A 1 2.59 3.38 7.58
C MET A 1 3.58 4.30 6.87
N ASN A 2 4.87 3.99 6.87
CA ASN A 2 5.91 4.91 6.38
C ASN A 2 5.82 5.16 4.86
N VAL A 3 5.50 4.13 4.08
CA VAL A 3 5.35 4.24 2.61
C VAL A 3 4.38 5.36 2.21
N ALA A 4 3.22 5.45 2.85
CA ALA A 4 2.26 6.51 2.55
C ALA A 4 2.81 7.91 2.90
N VAL A 5 3.55 8.03 4.01
CA VAL A 5 4.17 9.30 4.44
C VAL A 5 5.27 9.73 3.48
N ASP A 6 6.10 8.80 3.00
CA ASP A 6 7.09 9.05 1.94
C ASP A 6 6.40 9.59 0.68
N GLN A 7 5.24 9.01 0.36
CA GLN A 7 4.35 9.46 -0.71
C GLN A 7 3.49 10.69 -0.38
N LYS A 8 3.81 11.42 0.70
CA LYS A 8 3.20 12.71 1.12
C LYS A 8 1.88 12.62 1.88
N ALA A 9 1.52 11.46 2.41
CA ALA A 9 0.43 11.37 3.39
C ALA A 9 0.81 12.11 4.69
N GLN A 10 -0.18 12.70 5.35
CA GLN A 10 0.02 13.35 6.65
C GLN A 10 0.36 12.30 7.72
N PRO A 11 1.43 12.48 8.51
CA PRO A 11 1.78 11.55 9.59
C PRO A 11 0.77 11.61 10.75
N GLY A 12 0.84 10.65 11.67
CA GLY A 12 -0.02 10.56 12.86
C GLY A 12 -1.45 10.09 12.61
N LYS A 13 -1.78 9.65 11.38
CA LYS A 13 -3.09 9.06 11.06
C LYS A 13 -3.15 7.57 11.42
N ALA A 14 -4.36 7.04 11.49
CA ALA A 14 -4.60 5.60 11.64
C ALA A 14 -4.06 4.83 10.42
N PHE A 15 -3.73 3.54 10.60
CA PHE A 15 -3.29 2.66 9.52
C PHE A 15 -4.19 2.77 8.29
N ILE A 16 -5.52 2.76 8.51
CA ILE A 16 -6.44 2.75 7.40
C ILE A 16 -6.39 4.01 6.52
N ALA A 17 -6.23 5.18 7.13
CA ALA A 17 -6.13 6.43 6.39
C ALA A 17 -4.93 6.43 5.42
N TYR A 18 -3.86 5.70 5.74
CA TYR A 18 -2.72 5.53 4.85
C TYR A 18 -3.01 4.59 3.69
N VAL A 19 -3.75 3.51 3.91
CA VAL A 19 -4.14 2.58 2.84
C VAL A 19 -5.09 3.28 1.87
N ASP A 20 -6.06 4.04 2.39
CA ASP A 20 -7.00 4.83 1.60
C ASP A 20 -6.26 5.86 0.74
N TYR A 21 -5.34 6.60 1.35
CA TYR A 21 -4.46 7.53 0.65
C TYR A 21 -3.71 6.87 -0.51
N LEU A 22 -3.10 5.70 -0.27
CA LEU A 22 -2.35 4.98 -1.30
C LEU A 22 -3.25 4.50 -2.45
N SER A 23 -4.47 4.05 -2.12
CA SER A 23 -5.48 3.66 -3.12
C SER A 23 -5.90 4.84 -3.97
N ASP A 24 -6.25 5.96 -3.34
CA ASP A 24 -6.76 7.16 -4.02
C ASP A 24 -5.67 7.86 -4.85
N ALA A 25 -4.42 7.79 -4.41
CA ALA A 25 -3.27 8.29 -5.14
C ALA A 25 -2.79 7.35 -6.28
N GLY A 26 -3.45 6.21 -6.48
CA GLY A 26 -3.18 5.29 -7.61
C GLY A 26 -1.99 4.36 -7.40
N TYR A 27 -1.48 4.20 -6.18
CA TYR A 27 -0.43 3.23 -5.87
C TYR A 27 -0.95 1.79 -5.80
N ILE A 28 -2.27 1.62 -5.76
CA ILE A 28 -2.95 0.33 -5.82
C ILE A 28 -3.74 0.26 -7.13
N PRO A 29 -3.60 -0.81 -7.93
CA PRO A 29 -4.34 -0.97 -9.17
C PRO A 29 -5.86 -0.88 -8.96
N PRO A 30 -6.64 -0.40 -9.94
CA PRO A 30 -8.10 -0.27 -9.82
C PRO A 30 -8.81 -1.57 -9.41
N ASN A 31 -8.34 -2.72 -9.92
CA ASN A 31 -8.88 -4.03 -9.58
C ASN A 31 -8.46 -4.53 -8.19
N GLY A 32 -7.46 -3.88 -7.57
CA GLY A 32 -6.98 -4.17 -6.22
C GLY A 32 -7.80 -3.50 -5.11
N LYS A 33 -8.79 -2.65 -5.44
CA LYS A 33 -9.60 -1.95 -4.44
C LYS A 33 -10.36 -2.87 -3.48
N HIS A 34 -10.88 -4.00 -3.98
CA HIS A 34 -11.55 -4.97 -3.10
C HIS A 34 -10.60 -5.51 -2.04
N TRP A 35 -9.32 -5.61 -2.39
CA TRP A 35 -8.30 -6.13 -1.50
C TRP A 35 -7.86 -5.11 -0.45
N VAL A 36 -7.89 -3.82 -0.79
CA VAL A 36 -7.76 -2.73 0.17
C VAL A 36 -8.85 -2.80 1.24
N ASP A 37 -10.09 -3.02 0.83
CA ASP A 37 -11.22 -3.17 1.76
C ASP A 37 -11.07 -4.41 2.65
N HIS A 38 -10.50 -5.49 2.12
CA HIS A 38 -10.20 -6.71 2.88
C HIS A 38 -9.17 -6.45 3.98
N ILE A 39 -8.04 -5.83 3.63
CA ILE A 39 -6.97 -5.48 4.59
C ILE A 39 -7.45 -4.43 5.61
N ARG A 40 -8.32 -3.51 5.19
CA ARG A 40 -8.99 -2.55 6.09
C ARG A 40 -9.72 -3.27 7.22
N LYS A 41 -10.56 -4.25 6.86
CA LYS A 41 -11.35 -5.03 7.83
C LYS A 41 -10.43 -5.82 8.76
N ARG A 42 -9.48 -6.56 8.20
CA ARG A 42 -8.50 -7.35 8.97
C ARG A 42 -7.67 -6.51 9.93
N GLY A 43 -7.18 -5.34 9.49
CA GLY A 43 -6.40 -4.44 10.34
C GLY A 43 -7.20 -3.87 11.51
N ASN A 44 -8.48 -3.54 11.29
CA ASN A 44 -9.37 -3.07 12.35
C ASN A 44 -9.74 -4.19 13.34
N GLU A 45 -10.03 -5.39 12.84
CA GLU A 45 -10.30 -6.61 13.62
C GLU A 45 -9.10 -6.96 14.52
N ALA A 46 -7.89 -6.98 13.95
CA ALA A 46 -6.66 -7.27 14.69
C ALA A 46 -6.36 -6.23 15.79
N THR A 47 -6.73 -4.95 15.57
CA THR A 47 -6.52 -3.87 16.55
C THR A 47 -7.51 -3.93 17.71
N HIS A 48 -8.75 -4.36 17.48
CA HIS A 48 -9.80 -4.36 18.51
C HIS A 48 -9.92 -5.67 19.28
N GLU A 49 -9.61 -6.82 18.68
CA GLU A 49 -9.97 -8.11 19.28
C GLU A 49 -8.81 -8.93 19.86
N ILE A 50 -7.55 -8.49 19.71
CA ILE A 50 -6.38 -9.39 19.92
C ILE A 50 -6.67 -10.74 19.23
N ALA A 51 -7.27 -10.66 18.03
CA ALA A 51 -7.68 -11.83 17.30
C ALA A 51 -6.43 -12.59 16.87
N VAL A 52 -6.43 -13.91 17.07
CA VAL A 52 -5.39 -14.79 16.53
C VAL A 52 -5.54 -14.73 15.01
N MET A 53 -4.66 -13.98 14.34
CA MET A 53 -4.61 -13.94 12.88
C MET A 53 -4.27 -15.33 12.36
N THR A 54 -4.99 -15.76 11.33
CA THR A 54 -4.72 -17.04 10.68
C THR A 54 -3.47 -16.93 9.80
N THR A 55 -2.92 -18.07 9.39
CA THR A 55 -1.83 -18.10 8.40
C THR A 55 -2.26 -17.43 7.10
N ASP A 56 -3.49 -17.68 6.65
CA ASP A 56 -4.04 -17.09 5.42
C ASP A 56 -4.09 -15.56 5.52
N ASP A 57 -4.51 -15.01 6.66
CA ASP A 57 -4.54 -13.55 6.87
C ASP A 57 -3.13 -12.93 6.81
N ASN A 58 -2.12 -13.64 7.31
CA ASN A 58 -0.73 -13.22 7.25
C ASN A 58 -0.21 -13.26 5.81
N ASP A 59 -0.47 -14.35 5.08
CA ASP A 59 -0.02 -14.51 3.70
C ASP A 59 -0.61 -13.42 2.79
N GLU A 60 -1.88 -13.08 2.97
CA GLU A 60 -2.53 -11.98 2.27
C GLU A 60 -1.87 -10.62 2.61
N LEU A 61 -1.63 -10.33 3.88
CA LEU A 61 -0.94 -9.10 4.30
C LEU A 61 0.48 -9.02 3.73
N MET A 62 1.20 -10.12 3.70
CA MET A 62 2.55 -10.19 3.15
C MET A 62 2.57 -9.92 1.65
N LEU A 63 1.65 -10.54 0.89
CA LEU A 63 1.48 -10.27 -0.54
C LEU A 63 1.19 -8.78 -0.80
N PHE A 64 0.50 -8.10 0.13
CA PHE A 64 0.14 -6.68 -0.05
C PHE A 64 1.33 -5.78 0.09
N VAL A 65 2.06 -6.01 1.17
CA VAL A 65 3.29 -5.27 1.45
C VAL A 65 4.29 -5.51 0.32
N GLU A 66 4.44 -6.76 -0.13
CA GLU A 66 5.32 -7.10 -1.25
C GLU A 66 4.95 -6.33 -2.53
N MET A 67 3.68 -6.36 -2.92
CA MET A 67 3.20 -5.61 -4.09
C MET A 67 3.49 -4.11 -3.94
N LEU A 68 3.19 -3.50 -2.80
CA LEU A 68 3.43 -2.07 -2.58
C LEU A 68 4.92 -1.72 -2.68
N LEU A 69 5.79 -2.49 -2.05
CA LEU A 69 7.23 -2.25 -2.11
C LEU A 69 7.77 -2.39 -3.53
N LYS A 70 7.27 -3.37 -4.29
CA LYS A 70 7.62 -3.55 -5.70
C LYS A 70 7.25 -2.33 -6.54
N PHE A 71 6.02 -1.84 -6.42
CA PHE A 71 5.55 -0.72 -7.23
C PHE A 71 6.10 0.63 -6.79
N VAL A 72 6.32 0.84 -5.49
CA VAL A 72 6.78 2.12 -4.96
C VAL A 72 8.30 2.28 -5.06
N TYR A 73 9.07 1.21 -4.85
CA TYR A 73 10.53 1.30 -4.78
C TYR A 73 11.24 0.44 -5.83
N GLU A 74 10.92 -0.85 -5.95
CA GLU A 74 11.69 -1.78 -6.79
C GLU A 74 11.60 -1.46 -8.28
N PHE A 75 10.39 -1.40 -8.85
CA PHE A 75 10.20 -1.19 -10.28
C PHE A 75 10.67 0.20 -10.73
N PRO A 76 10.36 1.30 -10.01
CA PRO A 76 10.91 2.62 -10.34
C PRO A 76 12.44 2.66 -10.31
N SER A 77 13.10 1.85 -9.46
CA SER A 77 14.56 1.77 -9.42
C SER A 77 15.17 0.98 -10.58
N ARG A 78 14.42 0.07 -11.20
CA ARG A 78 14.91 -0.82 -12.27
C ARG A 78 14.93 -0.17 -13.65
N VAL A 79 14.06 0.80 -13.89
CA VAL A 79 14.00 1.53 -15.16
C VAL A 79 14.14 3.01 -14.82
N PRO A 80 15.23 3.68 -15.24
CA PRO A 80 15.37 5.11 -15.05
C PRO A 80 14.16 5.81 -15.67
N VAL A 81 13.54 6.74 -14.94
CA VAL A 81 12.53 7.64 -15.51
C VAL A 81 13.20 8.28 -16.72
N ALA A 82 12.69 7.99 -17.92
CA ALA A 82 13.25 8.55 -19.14
C ALA A 82 13.33 10.07 -18.96
N ALA A 83 14.54 10.62 -19.03
CA ALA A 83 14.70 12.06 -18.97
C ALA A 83 13.80 12.69 -20.04
N PRO A 84 13.02 13.74 -19.72
CA PRO A 84 12.21 14.41 -20.73
C PRO A 84 13.13 14.77 -21.90
N GLN A 85 12.83 14.23 -23.09
CA GLN A 85 13.57 14.59 -24.29
C GLN A 85 13.34 16.08 -24.54
N PRO A 86 14.41 16.88 -24.74
CA PRO A 86 14.22 18.26 -25.17
C PRO A 86 13.47 18.25 -26.51
N GLU A 87 12.34 18.96 -26.55
CA GLU A 87 11.61 19.24 -27.80
C GLU A 87 12.58 19.85 -28.82
N GLN A 88 12.62 19.26 -30.02
CA GLN A 88 13.41 19.74 -31.17
C GLN A 88 12.71 20.89 -31.87
#